data_AF-A0A6I2GTQ7-F1
#
_entry.id   AF-A0A6I2GTQ7-F1
#
_cell.length_a   1.000
_cell.length_b   1.000
_cell.length_c   1.000
_cell.angle_alpha   90.00
_cell.angle_beta   90.00
_cell.angle_gamma   90.00
#
_symmetry.space_group_name_H-M   'P 1'
#
loop_
_entity.id
_entity.type
_entity.pdbx_description
1 polymer ?
#
loop_
_entity_poly.entity_id
_entity_poly.type
_entity_poly.pdbx_seq_one_letter_code
_entity_poly.pdbx_strand_id
1 'polypeptide(L)'
;MFRRLAVAAFALSVAACASKQKAPEGNTQGAPVSKETRARLNNLTYFDLATCNPRPLKAPEPANQPGIIGAVVATRPQVLECLVDPKNRGPAETTRVVVNATVDQTQAKFAVSGDNMTPTGTACVEKVLAERIPLKPLPAGAQPVTAQAEIVHGGRAPAVTMGINPASDIAGTIRLNQPHFCECYADYQDSVPPELKVALDLPAKATKLSPPAFEPAPGAEKLTACLTQKLQALDFTATDAETKLPAYPFFAINSNAGEAAAGLAEDLRFTHLDAVRGQRVADVAMAVGSRVNAVTTYDAAVVAYKANPKKVNPQELVDKCAALVKADDTWIASLTKQGELADRTLAFVQESKAKDPAWGEVEAPAQAQVDTAKKDLAEAQAAKVADQKVCPKVSYKQK
;
A
#
# COMPACT_ATOMS: atom_id res chain seq x y z
N MET A 1 -33.77 -17.71 26.60
CA MET A 1 -32.38 -18.12 26.32
C MET A 1 -31.63 -16.94 25.71
N PHE A 2 -30.70 -16.37 26.47
CA PHE A 2 -29.87 -15.24 26.08
C PHE A 2 -28.91 -15.64 24.96
N ARG A 3 -29.30 -15.40 23.70
CA ARG A 3 -28.30 -15.09 22.68
C ARG A 3 -28.00 -13.61 22.85
N ARG A 4 -27.08 -13.28 23.77
CA ARG A 4 -26.14 -12.21 23.45
C ARG A 4 -25.66 -12.60 22.07
N LEU A 5 -25.96 -11.80 21.04
CA LEU A 5 -25.12 -11.85 19.85
C LEU A 5 -23.75 -11.65 20.45
N ALA A 6 -22.99 -12.74 20.54
CA ALA A 6 -21.60 -12.62 20.87
C ALA A 6 -21.14 -11.68 19.75
N VAL A 7 -20.88 -10.43 20.11
CA VAL A 7 -19.82 -9.67 19.47
C VAL A 7 -18.64 -10.62 19.68
N ALA A 8 -18.52 -11.59 18.77
CA ALA A 8 -17.30 -12.31 18.60
C ALA A 8 -16.36 -11.17 18.36
N ALA A 9 -15.59 -10.85 19.42
CA ALA A 9 -14.37 -10.12 19.26
C ALA A 9 -13.61 -10.98 18.26
N PHE A 10 -13.85 -10.71 16.99
CA PHE A 10 -13.02 -11.12 15.91
C PHE A 10 -11.73 -10.40 16.27
N ALA A 11 -10.90 -11.10 17.04
CA ALA A 11 -9.48 -10.88 17.09
C ALA A 11 -9.00 -11.20 15.68
N LEU A 12 -9.38 -10.33 14.74
CA LEU A 12 -8.85 -10.29 13.41
C LEU A 12 -7.41 -9.93 13.67
N SER A 13 -6.58 -10.94 13.44
CA SER A 13 -5.15 -10.87 13.31
C SER A 13 -4.77 -10.01 12.10
N VAL A 14 -5.34 -8.81 11.97
CA VAL A 14 -4.82 -7.73 11.12
C VAL A 14 -3.41 -7.37 11.59
N ALA A 15 -3.13 -7.56 12.89
CA ALA A 15 -1.79 -7.49 13.46
C ALA A 15 -0.85 -8.64 13.01
N ALA A 16 -1.36 -9.75 12.46
CA ALA A 16 -0.53 -10.84 11.93
C ALA A 16 -0.29 -10.75 10.41
N CYS A 17 -0.96 -9.83 9.71
CA CYS A 17 -0.61 -9.49 8.32
C CYS A 17 0.54 -8.47 8.24
N ALA A 18 0.89 -7.82 9.35
CA ALA A 18 2.26 -7.36 9.61
C ALA A 18 3.08 -8.56 10.11
N SER A 19 3.09 -9.66 9.35
CA SER A 19 4.03 -10.73 9.63
C SER A 19 5.41 -10.08 9.62
N LYS A 20 6.16 -10.36 10.69
CA LYS A 20 7.61 -10.25 10.73
C LYS A 20 8.18 -11.13 9.62
N GLN A 21 7.99 -10.74 8.36
CA GLN A 21 8.79 -11.23 7.26
C GLN A 21 10.11 -10.50 7.46
N LYS A 22 11.00 -11.15 8.21
CA LYS A 22 12.43 -10.91 8.04
C LYS A 22 12.65 -10.98 6.53
N ALA A 23 13.11 -9.88 5.95
CA ALA A 23 13.47 -9.86 4.54
C ALA A 23 14.38 -11.09 4.32
N PRO A 24 14.06 -12.00 3.39
CA PRO A 24 15.02 -13.01 3.02
C PRO A 24 16.27 -12.26 2.57
N GLU A 25 17.40 -12.52 3.22
CA GLU A 25 18.74 -12.19 2.73
C GLU A 25 18.97 -13.06 1.50
N GLY A 26 18.34 -12.68 0.39
CA GLY A 26 18.23 -13.45 -0.84
C GLY A 26 19.15 -12.88 -1.91
N ASN A 27 20.36 -13.44 -1.94
CA ASN A 27 21.35 -13.47 -3.02
C ASN A 27 20.91 -12.88 -4.38
N THR A 28 21.57 -11.81 -4.80
CA THR A 28 21.44 -11.23 -6.15
C THR A 28 21.91 -12.21 -7.23
N GLN A 29 21.00 -12.82 -8.00
CA GLN A 29 21.34 -13.40 -9.32
C GLN A 29 20.13 -13.83 -10.20
N GLY A 30 19.33 -12.86 -10.66
CA GLY A 30 18.72 -12.95 -12.01
C GLY A 30 19.71 -12.40 -13.06
N ALA A 31 19.69 -12.90 -14.29
CA ALA A 31 20.67 -12.67 -15.37
C ALA A 31 21.29 -11.25 -15.39
N PRO A 32 22.63 -11.13 -15.51
CA PRO A 32 23.35 -9.98 -15.02
C PRO A 32 23.16 -8.77 -15.91
N VAL A 33 22.59 -7.70 -15.34
CA VAL A 33 23.29 -6.42 -15.47
C VAL A 33 24.71 -6.71 -14.99
N SER A 34 25.73 -6.48 -15.82
CA SER A 34 27.10 -6.93 -15.55
C SER A 34 27.50 -6.62 -14.09
N LYS A 35 28.35 -7.46 -13.47
CA LYS A 35 28.85 -7.20 -12.10
C LYS A 35 29.40 -5.76 -11.96
N GLU A 36 29.93 -5.18 -13.04
CA GLU A 36 30.34 -3.77 -13.11
C GLU A 36 29.18 -2.77 -13.08
N THR A 37 28.03 -3.07 -13.69
CA THR A 37 26.85 -2.18 -13.64
C THR A 37 26.15 -2.23 -12.27
N ARG A 38 26.06 -3.39 -11.61
CA ARG A 38 25.53 -3.48 -10.23
C ARG A 38 26.47 -2.86 -9.20
N ALA A 39 27.79 -2.98 -9.38
CA ALA A 39 28.76 -2.32 -8.50
C ALA A 39 28.81 -0.79 -8.70
N ARG A 40 28.36 -0.28 -9.86
CA ARG A 40 28.37 1.16 -10.18
C ARG A 40 27.06 1.90 -9.86
N LEU A 41 25.91 1.23 -9.73
CA LEU A 41 24.59 1.91 -9.65
C LEU A 41 23.72 1.41 -8.48
N ASN A 42 24.11 1.70 -7.24
CA ASN A 42 23.34 1.33 -6.03
C ASN A 42 21.95 1.99 -5.94
N ASN A 43 21.71 3.08 -6.69
CA ASN A 43 20.47 3.86 -6.63
C ASN A 43 19.41 3.48 -7.70
N LEU A 44 19.55 2.32 -8.36
CA LEU A 44 18.52 1.80 -9.25
C LEU A 44 17.40 1.16 -8.44
N THR A 45 16.42 1.97 -8.05
CA THR A 45 15.25 1.53 -7.28
C THR A 45 13.97 1.91 -7.99
N TYR A 46 12.88 1.24 -7.66
CA TYR A 46 11.59 1.54 -8.26
C TYR A 46 10.94 2.78 -7.64
N PHE A 47 9.94 3.29 -8.36
CA PHE A 47 9.00 4.28 -7.87
C PHE A 47 7.57 3.76 -8.00
N ASP A 48 6.80 3.94 -6.93
CA ASP A 48 5.39 3.54 -6.92
C ASP A 48 4.53 4.72 -7.39
N LEU A 49 3.89 4.57 -8.54
CA LEU A 49 3.02 5.59 -9.15
C LEU A 49 1.79 5.91 -8.29
N ALA A 50 1.44 5.04 -7.33
CA ALA A 50 0.44 5.37 -6.32
C ALA A 50 0.84 6.58 -5.46
N THR A 51 2.11 6.97 -5.42
CA THR A 51 2.56 8.23 -4.82
C THR A 51 2.06 9.44 -5.60
N CYS A 52 2.00 9.35 -6.93
CA CYS A 52 1.52 10.43 -7.80
C CYS A 52 0.00 10.54 -7.81
N ASN A 53 -0.68 9.40 -7.87
CA ASN A 53 -2.15 9.34 -7.95
C ASN A 53 -2.69 8.52 -6.79
N PRO A 54 -2.57 9.03 -5.55
CA PRO A 54 -2.97 8.27 -4.38
C PRO A 54 -4.49 8.09 -4.36
N ARG A 55 -4.96 6.85 -4.28
CA ARG A 55 -6.39 6.54 -4.29
C ARG A 55 -7.12 7.24 -3.12
N PRO A 56 -8.37 7.69 -3.31
CA PRO A 56 -9.15 8.24 -2.21
C PRO A 56 -9.36 7.21 -1.09
N LEU A 57 -9.14 7.63 0.16
CA LEU A 57 -9.40 6.79 1.33
C LEU A 57 -10.79 7.10 1.88
N LYS A 58 -11.57 6.04 2.12
CA LYS A 58 -12.86 6.12 2.82
C LYS A 58 -12.71 5.40 4.14
N ALA A 59 -12.06 6.06 5.10
CA ALA A 59 -12.02 5.56 6.46
C ALA A 59 -13.47 5.45 7.00
N PRO A 60 -13.79 4.41 7.78
CA PRO A 60 -15.14 4.24 8.31
C PRO A 60 -15.48 5.37 9.28
N GLU A 61 -16.72 5.83 9.22
CA GLU A 61 -17.29 6.80 10.16
C GLU A 61 -18.41 6.13 10.98
N PRO A 62 -18.41 6.23 12.33
CA PRO A 62 -17.35 6.81 13.16
C PRO A 62 -16.02 6.03 13.07
N ALA A 63 -14.91 6.70 13.35
CA ALA A 63 -13.59 6.07 13.30
C ALA A 63 -13.50 4.91 14.30
N ASN A 64 -12.88 3.80 13.88
CA ASN A 64 -12.61 2.64 14.71
C ASN A 64 -11.24 2.04 14.38
N GLN A 65 -10.73 1.18 15.28
CA GLN A 65 -9.37 0.69 15.19
C GLN A 65 -9.03 -0.01 13.85
N PRO A 66 -9.82 -0.99 13.33
CA PRO A 66 -9.51 -1.61 12.05
C PRO A 66 -9.50 -0.62 10.88
N GLY A 67 -10.46 0.31 10.88
CA GLY A 67 -10.55 1.36 9.86
C GLY A 67 -9.35 2.28 9.82
N ILE A 68 -8.87 2.71 11.00
CA ILE A 68 -7.69 3.56 11.12
C ILE A 68 -6.44 2.81 10.68
N ILE A 69 -6.26 1.55 11.12
CA ILE A 69 -5.12 0.72 10.68
C ILE A 69 -5.13 0.58 9.15
N GLY A 70 -6.27 0.23 8.55
CA GLY A 70 -6.40 0.11 7.10
C GLY A 70 -6.07 1.41 6.38
N ALA A 71 -6.55 2.55 6.88
CA ALA A 71 -6.23 3.85 6.30
C ALA A 71 -4.74 4.18 6.37
N VAL A 72 -4.06 3.90 7.50
CA VAL A 72 -2.60 4.09 7.62
C VAL A 72 -1.85 3.18 6.65
N VAL A 73 -2.20 1.89 6.58
CA VAL A 73 -1.55 0.94 5.65
C VAL A 73 -1.74 1.37 4.18
N ALA A 74 -2.88 1.95 3.83
CA ALA A 74 -3.12 2.46 2.48
C ALA A 74 -2.16 3.60 2.07
N THR A 75 -1.59 4.32 3.04
CA THR A 75 -0.59 5.39 2.80
C THR A 75 0.84 4.87 2.59
N ARG A 76 1.05 3.56 2.62
CA ARG A 76 2.38 2.94 2.48
C ARG A 76 3.19 3.48 1.30
N PRO A 77 2.65 3.69 0.08
CA PRO A 77 3.44 4.22 -1.03
C PRO A 77 4.06 5.59 -0.72
N GLN A 78 3.27 6.50 -0.15
CA GLN A 78 3.71 7.86 0.16
C GLN A 78 4.64 7.88 1.39
N VAL A 79 4.37 7.02 2.39
CA VAL A 79 5.25 6.87 3.57
C VAL A 79 6.59 6.28 3.18
N LEU A 80 6.63 5.26 2.31
CA LEU A 80 7.88 4.70 1.82
C LEU A 80 8.64 5.71 0.95
N GLU A 81 7.94 6.53 0.16
CA GLU A 81 8.57 7.61 -0.60
C GLU A 81 9.26 8.64 0.31
N CYS A 82 8.66 9.00 1.45
CA CYS A 82 9.31 9.84 2.46
C CYS A 82 10.66 9.27 2.92
N LEU A 83 10.88 7.95 2.84
CA LEU A 83 12.09 7.29 3.34
C LEU A 83 13.11 6.98 2.23
N VAL A 84 12.82 7.31 0.98
CA VAL A 84 13.78 7.16 -0.14
C VAL A 84 15.00 8.04 0.08
N ASP A 85 14.77 9.30 0.47
CA ASP A 85 15.82 10.27 0.71
C ASP A 85 16.63 9.91 1.97
N PRO A 86 17.96 9.72 1.86
CA PRO A 86 18.78 9.39 3.02
C PRO A 86 18.73 10.46 4.11
N LYS A 87 18.37 11.72 3.81
CA LYS A 87 18.21 12.75 4.85
C LYS A 87 17.05 12.49 5.81
N ASN A 88 16.11 11.63 5.42
CA ASN A 88 14.91 11.32 6.20
C ASN A 88 15.09 10.11 7.11
N ARG A 89 16.18 9.34 6.95
CA ARG A 89 16.48 8.13 7.71
C ARG A 89 17.93 8.13 8.23
N GLY A 90 18.20 7.34 9.25
CA GLY A 90 19.56 7.12 9.73
C GLY A 90 20.32 6.09 8.88
N PRO A 91 21.54 5.71 9.29
CA PRO A 91 22.44 4.88 8.48
C PRO A 91 22.05 3.40 8.43
N ALA A 92 21.08 2.94 9.23
CA ALA A 92 20.70 1.54 9.22
C ALA A 92 20.01 1.16 7.89
N GLU A 93 20.18 -0.10 7.48
CA GLU A 93 19.56 -0.64 6.25
C GLU A 93 18.03 -0.69 6.34
N THR A 94 17.49 -0.78 7.55
CA THR A 94 16.05 -0.84 7.81
C THR A 94 15.63 0.34 8.68
N THR A 95 14.54 0.98 8.28
CA THR A 95 13.83 2.01 9.02
C THR A 95 12.45 1.50 9.39
N ARG A 96 12.11 1.61 10.67
CA ARG A 96 10.82 1.16 11.20
C ARG A 96 10.00 2.38 11.56
N VAL A 97 8.84 2.55 10.94
CA VAL A 97 7.89 3.63 11.25
C VAL A 97 6.75 3.05 12.07
N VAL A 98 6.48 3.66 13.23
CA VAL A 98 5.34 3.37 14.10
C VAL A 98 4.41 4.56 14.07
N VAL A 99 3.19 4.32 13.63
CA VAL A 99 2.12 5.32 13.61
C VAL A 99 1.15 5.01 14.73
N ASN A 100 1.02 5.93 15.67
CA ASN A 100 -0.01 5.88 16.71
C ASN A 100 -1.09 6.90 16.38
N ALA A 101 -2.32 6.44 16.20
CA ALA A 101 -3.48 7.29 16.00
C ALA A 101 -4.32 7.33 17.26
N THR A 102 -4.79 8.51 17.63
CA THR A 102 -5.76 8.71 18.72
C THR A 102 -6.90 9.57 18.20
N VAL A 103 -8.13 9.08 18.33
CA VAL A 103 -9.35 9.80 17.98
C VAL A 103 -10.24 9.86 19.21
N ASP A 104 -10.55 11.08 19.65
CA ASP A 104 -11.48 11.36 20.74
C ASP A 104 -12.55 12.36 20.27
N GLN A 105 -13.37 12.85 21.19
CA GLN A 105 -14.49 13.76 20.86
C GLN A 105 -14.04 15.17 20.41
N THR A 106 -12.78 15.51 20.63
CA THR A 106 -12.21 16.84 20.39
C THR A 106 -11.18 16.85 19.26
N GLN A 107 -10.44 15.76 19.07
CA GLN A 107 -9.33 15.71 18.12
C GLN A 107 -9.20 14.33 17.46
N ALA A 108 -8.62 14.33 16.27
CA ALA A 108 -8.02 13.18 15.64
C ALA A 108 -6.55 13.50 15.37
N LYS A 109 -5.63 12.73 15.96
CA LYS A 109 -4.19 12.98 15.85
C LYS A 109 -3.41 11.72 15.48
N PHE A 110 -2.34 11.93 14.74
CA PHE A 110 -1.29 10.95 14.52
C PHE A 110 -0.02 11.38 15.27
N ALA A 111 0.68 10.41 15.84
CA ALA A 111 2.01 10.57 16.37
C ALA A 111 2.91 9.53 15.70
N VAL A 112 3.98 9.99 15.05
CA VAL A 112 4.92 9.14 14.34
C VAL A 112 6.19 9.00 15.16
N SER A 113 6.65 7.77 15.32
CA SER A 113 7.93 7.45 15.94
C SER A 113 8.54 6.25 15.24
N GLY A 114 9.74 5.83 15.65
CA GLY A 114 10.34 4.64 15.07
C GLY A 114 11.86 4.62 15.12
N ASP A 115 12.40 3.50 14.65
CA ASP A 115 13.83 3.25 14.62
C ASP A 115 14.43 3.77 13.32
N ASN A 116 15.63 4.34 13.40
CA ASN A 116 16.36 4.90 12.25
C ASN A 116 15.61 6.05 11.54
N MET A 117 14.71 6.75 12.23
CA MET A 117 14.02 7.94 11.70
C MET A 117 14.75 9.23 12.10
N THR A 118 14.81 10.18 11.18
CA THR A 118 15.24 11.57 11.47
C THR A 118 14.02 12.46 11.75
N PRO A 119 14.19 13.65 12.34
CA PRO A 119 13.09 14.61 12.50
C PRO A 119 12.42 14.99 11.16
N THR A 120 13.20 15.14 10.09
CA THR A 120 12.67 15.44 8.75
C THR A 120 11.84 14.28 8.20
N GLY A 121 12.28 13.05 8.41
CA GLY A 121 11.52 11.85 8.05
C GLY A 121 10.20 11.74 8.82
N THR A 122 10.23 11.98 10.13
CA THR A 122 9.03 12.01 10.97
C THR A 122 8.03 13.06 10.45
N ALA A 123 8.47 14.29 10.21
CA ALA A 123 7.62 15.36 9.71
C ALA A 123 7.03 15.05 8.31
N CYS A 124 7.80 14.40 7.43
CA CYS A 124 7.31 13.97 6.12
C CYS A 124 6.15 12.96 6.26
N VAL A 125 6.32 11.94 7.10
CA VAL A 125 5.29 10.92 7.34
C VAL A 125 4.05 11.52 8.01
N GLU A 126 4.22 12.38 9.01
CA GLU A 126 3.10 13.07 9.67
C GLU A 126 2.29 13.90 8.69
N LYS A 127 2.95 14.63 7.79
CA LYS A 127 2.30 15.39 6.72
C LYS A 127 1.49 14.48 5.81
N VAL A 128 2.07 13.36 5.35
CA VAL A 128 1.36 12.37 4.52
C VAL A 128 0.10 11.87 5.24
N LEU A 129 0.21 11.47 6.51
CA LEU A 129 -0.94 10.95 7.26
C LEU A 129 -2.05 12.01 7.41
N ALA A 130 -1.68 13.25 7.73
CA ALA A 130 -2.62 14.36 7.88
C ALA A 130 -3.34 14.71 6.57
N GLU A 131 -2.63 14.70 5.43
CA GLU A 131 -3.22 15.01 4.12
C GLU A 131 -4.07 13.86 3.57
N ARG A 132 -3.69 12.61 3.85
CA ARG A 132 -4.31 11.43 3.23
C ARG A 132 -5.44 10.82 4.03
N ILE A 133 -5.43 10.97 5.35
CA ILE A 133 -6.41 10.32 6.22
C ILE A 133 -7.32 11.37 6.86
N PRO A 134 -8.52 11.60 6.32
CA PRO A 134 -9.45 12.59 6.84
C PRO A 134 -10.18 12.07 8.09
N LEU A 135 -9.45 11.86 9.20
CA LEU A 135 -10.07 11.47 10.46
C LEU A 135 -10.83 12.65 11.08
N LYS A 136 -12.06 12.39 11.50
CA LYS A 136 -12.90 13.33 12.25
C LYS A 136 -12.95 12.95 13.72
N PRO A 137 -13.10 13.92 14.65
CA PRO A 137 -13.42 13.63 16.03
C PRO A 137 -14.66 12.74 16.17
N LEU A 138 -14.69 11.94 17.23
CA LEU A 138 -15.80 11.04 17.52
C LEU A 138 -17.06 11.81 17.98
N PRO A 139 -18.26 11.24 17.80
CA PRO A 139 -19.48 11.81 18.37
C PRO A 139 -19.42 11.94 19.88
N ALA A 140 -20.15 12.92 20.43
CA ALA A 140 -20.24 13.13 21.88
C ALA A 140 -20.68 11.84 22.61
N GLY A 141 -20.01 11.53 23.71
CA GLY A 141 -20.25 10.31 24.51
C GLY A 141 -19.59 9.04 23.97
N ALA A 142 -18.94 9.07 22.80
CA ALA A 142 -18.15 7.95 22.31
C ALA A 142 -16.86 7.76 23.12
N GLN A 143 -16.43 6.50 23.26
CA GLN A 143 -15.15 6.16 23.88
C GLN A 143 -13.99 6.48 22.92
N PRO A 144 -12.85 7.02 23.42
CA PRO A 144 -11.68 7.25 22.59
C PRO A 144 -11.19 5.97 21.90
N VAL A 145 -10.73 6.12 20.66
CA VAL A 145 -10.15 5.03 19.87
C VAL A 145 -8.68 5.28 19.67
N THR A 146 -7.86 4.26 19.97
CA THR A 146 -6.43 4.25 19.67
C THR A 146 -6.13 3.15 18.67
N ALA A 147 -5.23 3.41 17.73
CA ALA A 147 -4.74 2.43 16.78
C ALA A 147 -3.23 2.58 16.62
N GLN A 148 -2.54 1.46 16.44
CA GLN A 148 -1.12 1.42 16.09
C GLN A 148 -0.96 0.64 14.80
N ALA A 149 -0.16 1.19 13.88
CA ALA A 149 0.27 0.51 12.67
C ALA A 149 1.78 0.69 12.50
N GLU A 150 2.40 -0.30 11.87
CA GLU A 150 3.84 -0.30 11.59
C GLU A 150 4.07 -0.38 10.09
N ILE A 151 5.02 0.43 9.60
CA ILE A 151 5.49 0.40 8.22
C ILE A 151 7.01 0.24 8.27
N VAL A 152 7.50 -0.85 7.67
CA VAL A 152 8.94 -1.14 7.59
C VAL A 152 9.44 -0.77 6.20
N HIS A 153 10.50 0.04 6.16
CA HIS A 153 11.30 0.34 4.99
C HIS A 153 12.63 -0.39 5.10
N GLY A 154 12.90 -1.30 4.18
CA GLY A 154 14.10 -2.14 4.19
C GLY A 154 14.00 -3.24 3.14
N GLY A 155 15.07 -4.02 2.97
CA GLY A 155 15.12 -5.08 1.96
C GLY A 155 14.99 -4.51 0.54
N ARG A 156 13.86 -4.77 -0.12
CA ARG A 156 13.58 -4.28 -1.49
C ARG A 156 12.97 -2.87 -1.52
N ALA A 157 12.72 -2.22 -0.39
CA ALA A 157 12.16 -0.86 -0.38
C ALA A 157 13.10 0.16 -1.07
N PRO A 158 12.56 1.16 -1.80
CA PRO A 158 13.38 2.07 -2.57
C PRO A 158 14.15 3.01 -1.64
N ALA A 159 15.45 3.13 -1.86
CA ALA A 159 16.36 3.89 -1.02
C ALA A 159 17.46 4.51 -1.89
N VAL A 160 17.85 5.74 -1.58
CA VAL A 160 18.99 6.40 -2.23
C VAL A 160 20.14 6.54 -1.24
N THR A 161 21.36 6.29 -1.73
CA THR A 161 22.63 6.53 -1.05
C THR A 161 23.51 7.36 -1.98
N MET A 162 23.85 8.57 -1.56
CA MET A 162 24.69 9.50 -2.32
C MET A 162 26.17 9.34 -1.95
N GLY A 163 27.07 9.78 -2.83
CA GLY A 163 28.51 9.80 -2.60
C GLY A 163 29.23 8.48 -2.87
N ILE A 164 28.57 7.52 -3.54
CA ILE A 164 29.18 6.22 -3.86
C ILE A 164 30.11 6.36 -5.06
N ASN A 165 29.58 6.91 -6.14
CA ASN A 165 30.31 7.28 -7.35
C ASN A 165 29.40 8.18 -8.22
N PRO A 166 29.97 8.92 -9.19
CA PRO A 166 29.20 9.82 -10.06
C PRO A 166 27.97 9.21 -10.72
N ALA A 167 28.07 7.99 -11.25
CA ALA A 167 26.96 7.36 -11.96
C ALA A 167 25.81 7.00 -11.00
N SER A 168 26.14 6.49 -9.81
CA SER A 168 25.15 6.23 -8.75
C SER A 168 24.50 7.53 -8.28
N ASP A 169 25.24 8.62 -8.18
CA ASP A 169 24.71 9.92 -7.73
C ASP A 169 23.79 10.55 -8.78
N ILE A 170 24.07 10.39 -10.08
CA ILE A 170 23.13 10.74 -11.15
C ILE A 170 21.83 9.95 -11.01
N ALA A 171 21.93 8.62 -10.85
CA ALA A 171 20.76 7.75 -10.66
C ALA A 171 19.96 8.12 -9.41
N GLY A 172 20.64 8.44 -8.30
CA GLY A 172 20.05 8.91 -7.05
C GLY A 172 19.33 10.24 -7.21
N THR A 173 19.96 11.20 -7.91
CA THR A 173 19.36 12.50 -8.21
C THR A 173 18.08 12.36 -9.02
N ILE A 174 18.09 11.51 -10.06
CA ILE A 174 16.88 11.21 -10.85
C ILE A 174 15.81 10.59 -9.97
N ARG A 175 16.16 9.57 -9.16
CA ARG A 175 15.20 8.87 -8.29
C ARG A 175 14.55 9.79 -7.25
N LEU A 176 15.33 10.67 -6.63
CA LEU A 176 14.82 11.65 -5.64
C LEU A 176 13.88 12.68 -6.27
N ASN A 177 13.97 12.92 -7.59
CA ASN A 177 13.11 13.85 -8.30
C ASN A 177 11.88 13.19 -8.96
N GLN A 178 11.75 11.87 -8.94
CA GLN A 178 10.59 11.20 -9.54
C GLN A 178 9.22 11.65 -8.99
N PRO A 179 9.06 12.00 -7.69
CA PRO A 179 7.82 12.63 -7.21
C PRO A 179 7.46 13.95 -7.91
N HIS A 180 8.44 14.65 -8.49
CA HIS A 180 8.24 15.89 -9.26
C HIS A 180 7.97 15.65 -10.75
N PHE A 181 7.91 14.38 -11.17
CA PHE A 181 7.61 13.95 -12.54
C PHE A 181 6.20 13.36 -12.65
N CYS A 182 5.37 13.49 -11.62
CA CYS A 182 4.07 12.84 -11.53
C CYS A 182 3.12 13.18 -12.69
N GLU A 183 3.22 14.36 -13.29
CA GLU A 183 2.43 14.72 -14.46
C GLU A 183 2.79 13.90 -15.71
N CYS A 184 4.02 13.39 -15.79
CA CYS A 184 4.45 12.52 -16.88
C CYS A 184 3.73 11.16 -16.82
N TYR A 185 3.29 10.75 -15.63
CA TYR A 185 2.61 9.47 -15.39
C TYR A 185 1.09 9.57 -15.36
N ALA A 186 0.50 10.69 -15.81
CA ALA A 186 -0.94 10.95 -15.71
C ALA A 186 -1.84 9.91 -16.40
N ASP A 187 -1.33 9.22 -17.42
CA ASP A 187 -2.06 8.20 -18.18
C ASP A 187 -1.97 6.80 -17.53
N TYR A 188 -1.22 6.65 -16.42
CA TYR A 188 -0.95 5.37 -15.75
C TYR A 188 -1.47 5.33 -14.31
N GLN A 189 -2.70 5.82 -14.08
CA GLN A 189 -3.26 5.94 -12.73
C GLN A 189 -3.51 4.59 -12.04
N ASP A 190 -3.90 3.59 -12.82
CA ASP A 190 -4.27 2.23 -12.38
C ASP A 190 -3.52 1.14 -13.16
N SER A 191 -2.49 1.52 -13.91
CA SER A 191 -1.63 0.62 -14.67
C SER A 191 -0.15 0.94 -14.45
N VAL A 192 0.73 0.07 -14.93
CA VAL A 192 2.17 0.30 -14.93
C VAL A 192 2.61 0.68 -16.34
N PRO A 193 3.42 1.74 -16.52
CA PRO A 193 3.93 2.11 -17.84
C PRO A 193 4.86 1.03 -18.41
N PRO A 194 5.06 1.03 -19.74
CA PRO A 194 6.13 0.24 -20.35
C PRO A 194 7.48 0.55 -19.69
N GLU A 195 8.35 -0.47 -19.58
CA GLU A 195 9.71 -0.26 -19.09
C GLU A 195 10.47 0.65 -20.07
N LEU A 196 11.05 1.73 -19.55
CA LEU A 196 11.82 2.68 -20.33
C LEU A 196 13.29 2.58 -19.99
N LYS A 197 14.14 2.68 -21.01
CA LYS A 197 15.59 2.82 -20.87
C LYS A 197 16.05 4.09 -21.57
N VAL A 198 16.97 4.81 -20.95
CA VAL A 198 17.49 6.06 -21.48
C VAL A 198 19.02 6.08 -21.38
N ALA A 199 19.66 6.55 -22.44
CA ALA A 199 21.07 6.89 -22.41
C ALA A 199 21.22 8.29 -21.80
N LEU A 200 21.97 8.38 -20.70
CA LEU A 200 22.29 9.61 -19.99
C LEU A 200 23.79 9.87 -20.10
N ASP A 201 24.12 11.13 -20.32
CA ASP A 201 25.49 11.60 -20.43
C ASP A 201 25.61 12.93 -19.70
N LEU A 202 26.48 12.97 -18.69
CA LEU A 202 26.87 14.17 -17.97
C LEU A 202 28.29 14.55 -18.42
N PRO A 203 28.46 15.60 -19.25
CA PRO A 203 29.77 16.04 -19.69
C PRO A 203 30.67 16.46 -18.51
N ALA A 204 31.99 16.33 -18.70
CA ALA A 204 32.97 16.77 -17.69
C ALA A 204 32.72 18.24 -17.29
N LYS A 205 32.69 18.50 -15.99
CA LYS A 205 32.46 19.81 -15.34
C LYS A 205 31.09 20.44 -15.61
N ALA A 206 30.16 19.74 -16.27
CA ALA A 206 28.81 20.20 -16.48
C ALA A 206 27.91 19.85 -15.28
N THR A 207 26.84 20.63 -15.09
CA THR A 207 25.77 20.33 -14.12
C THR A 207 24.47 19.89 -14.79
N LYS A 208 24.45 19.83 -16.13
CA LYS A 208 23.30 19.46 -16.95
C LYS A 208 23.65 18.27 -17.83
N LEU A 209 22.68 17.39 -18.03
CA LEU A 209 22.81 16.27 -18.96
C LEU A 209 22.82 16.78 -20.42
N SER A 210 23.58 16.09 -21.27
CA SER A 210 23.33 16.06 -22.71
C SER A 210 21.88 15.59 -22.96
N PRO A 211 21.26 15.95 -24.11
CA PRO A 211 19.91 15.52 -24.43
C PRO A 211 19.70 14.00 -24.23
N PRO A 212 18.80 13.57 -23.33
CA PRO A 212 18.55 12.16 -23.07
C PRO A 212 18.03 11.45 -24.31
N ALA A 213 18.51 10.22 -24.56
CA ALA A 213 18.06 9.41 -25.68
C ALA A 213 17.36 8.14 -25.16
N PHE A 214 16.03 8.12 -25.25
CA PHE A 214 15.22 6.96 -24.86
C PHE A 214 15.27 5.87 -25.94
N GLU A 215 15.35 4.61 -25.50
CA GLU A 215 15.10 3.47 -26.38
C GLU A 215 13.63 3.47 -26.83
N PRO A 216 13.32 3.07 -28.08
CA PRO A 216 11.95 2.96 -28.55
C PRO A 216 11.12 2.00 -27.67
N ALA A 217 10.01 2.51 -27.12
CA ALA A 217 9.04 1.74 -26.36
C ALA A 217 7.64 2.05 -26.90
N PRO A 218 6.97 1.09 -27.57
CA PRO A 218 5.65 1.32 -28.17
C PRO A 218 4.63 1.85 -27.17
N GLY A 219 3.95 2.95 -27.50
CA GLY A 219 2.90 3.54 -26.66
C GLY A 219 3.41 4.33 -25.47
N ALA A 220 4.70 4.67 -25.42
CA ALA A 220 5.31 5.48 -24.37
C ALA A 220 5.78 6.87 -24.85
N GLU A 221 5.41 7.31 -26.06
CA GLU A 221 5.93 8.52 -26.70
C GLU A 221 5.67 9.80 -25.89
N LYS A 222 4.47 9.91 -25.30
CA LYS A 222 4.12 11.04 -24.42
C LYS A 222 4.91 11.00 -23.11
N LEU A 223 5.09 9.81 -22.54
CA LEU A 223 5.85 9.61 -21.31
C LEU A 223 7.33 9.95 -21.53
N THR A 224 7.95 9.45 -22.60
CA THR A 224 9.37 9.71 -22.91
C THR A 224 9.62 11.18 -23.23
N ALA A 225 8.71 11.84 -23.96
CA ALA A 225 8.81 13.28 -24.22
C ALA A 225 8.76 14.10 -22.91
N CYS A 226 7.81 13.79 -22.02
CA CYS A 226 7.71 14.46 -20.72
C CYS A 226 8.94 14.21 -19.84
N LEU A 227 9.38 12.95 -19.72
CA LEU A 227 10.56 12.60 -18.93
C LEU A 227 11.84 13.23 -19.49
N THR A 228 11.97 13.38 -20.82
CA THR A 228 13.09 14.09 -21.44
C THR A 228 13.18 15.53 -20.92
N GLN A 229 12.06 16.26 -20.96
CA GLN A 229 12.00 17.63 -20.44
C GLN A 229 12.37 17.69 -18.94
N LYS A 230 11.86 16.74 -18.16
CA LYS A 230 12.14 16.65 -16.72
C LYS A 230 13.61 16.37 -16.42
N LEU A 231 14.21 15.41 -17.11
CA LEU A 231 15.62 15.06 -16.97
C LEU A 231 16.55 16.23 -17.34
N GLN A 232 16.23 16.97 -18.42
CA GLN A 232 17.00 18.13 -18.85
C GLN A 232 16.92 19.31 -17.87
N ALA A 233 15.82 19.41 -17.12
CA ALA A 233 15.63 20.46 -16.12
C ALA A 233 16.43 20.21 -14.83
N LEU A 234 16.82 18.96 -14.55
CA LEU A 234 17.58 18.63 -13.33
C LEU A 234 18.97 19.26 -13.31
N ASP A 235 19.47 19.52 -12.10
CA ASP A 235 20.85 19.88 -11.84
C ASP A 235 21.57 18.72 -11.15
N PHE A 236 22.80 18.47 -11.60
CA PHE A 236 23.67 17.43 -11.09
C PHE A 236 24.95 18.03 -10.52
N THR A 237 25.56 17.32 -9.57
CA THR A 237 26.91 17.64 -9.10
C THR A 237 27.90 17.48 -10.24
N ALA A 238 28.66 18.53 -10.53
CA ALA A 238 29.69 18.48 -11.56
C ALA A 238 30.79 17.47 -11.22
N THR A 239 31.26 16.75 -12.24
CA THR A 239 32.29 15.71 -12.12
C THR A 239 33.51 16.08 -12.95
N ASP A 240 34.71 15.68 -12.54
CA ASP A 240 35.93 16.02 -13.29
C ASP A 240 36.01 15.33 -14.66
N ALA A 241 35.37 14.16 -14.78
CA ALA A 241 35.27 13.38 -16.01
C ALA A 241 33.82 13.23 -16.48
N GLU A 242 33.65 12.95 -17.76
CA GLU A 242 32.37 12.59 -18.36
C GLU A 242 31.81 11.32 -17.70
N THR A 243 30.52 11.34 -17.37
CA THR A 243 29.82 10.19 -16.77
C THR A 243 28.68 9.73 -17.65
N LYS A 244 28.74 8.48 -18.12
CA LYS A 244 27.74 7.87 -18.99
C LYS A 244 26.96 6.77 -18.30
N LEU A 245 25.64 6.79 -18.45
CA LEU A 245 24.74 5.68 -18.14
C LEU A 245 24.03 5.30 -19.45
N PRO A 246 24.56 4.33 -20.22
CA PRO A 246 24.07 4.05 -21.58
C PRO A 246 22.66 3.44 -21.63
N ALA A 247 22.18 2.87 -20.53
CA ALA A 247 20.85 2.26 -20.43
C ALA A 247 20.31 2.37 -19.01
N TYR A 248 20.05 3.60 -18.54
CA TYR A 248 19.39 3.82 -17.24
C TYR A 248 17.92 3.38 -17.33
N PRO A 249 17.48 2.40 -16.51
CA PRO A 249 16.10 1.94 -16.51
C PRO A 249 15.22 2.81 -15.59
N PHE A 250 14.02 3.16 -16.07
CA PHE A 250 12.96 3.68 -15.22
C PHE A 250 12.12 2.51 -14.67
N PHE A 251 12.39 2.11 -13.44
CA PHE A 251 11.60 1.11 -12.74
C PHE A 251 10.37 1.76 -12.10
N ALA A 252 9.19 1.47 -12.66
CA ALA A 252 7.91 1.89 -12.09
C ALA A 252 7.10 0.66 -11.65
N ILE A 253 6.42 0.80 -10.52
CA ILE A 253 5.32 -0.07 -10.12
C ILE A 253 4.09 0.80 -9.85
N ASN A 254 2.92 0.20 -9.72
CA ASN A 254 1.73 0.91 -9.29
C ASN A 254 0.93 0.06 -8.30
N SER A 255 0.97 0.38 -7.01
CA SER A 255 0.22 -0.37 -6.01
C SER A 255 -1.30 -0.20 -6.11
N ASN A 256 -1.80 0.78 -6.87
CA ASN A 256 -3.22 0.90 -7.18
C ASN A 256 -3.67 -0.03 -8.31
N ALA A 257 -2.74 -0.68 -9.03
CA ALA A 257 -3.10 -1.49 -10.18
C ALA A 257 -4.00 -2.68 -9.81
N GLY A 258 -4.87 -3.06 -10.75
CA GLY A 258 -5.76 -4.22 -10.60
C GLY A 258 -5.11 -5.56 -10.94
N GLU A 259 -4.00 -5.54 -11.67
CA GLU A 259 -3.38 -6.72 -12.28
C GLU A 259 -1.86 -6.67 -12.23
N ALA A 260 -1.23 -7.83 -12.41
CA ALA A 260 0.22 -7.92 -12.51
C ALA A 260 0.70 -7.32 -13.84
N ALA A 261 1.66 -6.41 -13.79
CA ALA A 261 2.28 -5.88 -15.00
C ALA A 261 3.19 -6.94 -15.66
N ALA A 262 2.68 -7.59 -16.71
CA ALA A 262 3.34 -8.70 -17.40
C ALA A 262 4.65 -8.32 -18.12
N GLY A 263 4.87 -7.03 -18.38
CA GLY A 263 6.09 -6.52 -19.03
C GLY A 263 7.26 -6.22 -18.09
N LEU A 264 7.10 -6.39 -16.78
CA LEU A 264 8.17 -6.13 -15.80
C LEU A 264 9.12 -7.32 -15.66
N ALA A 265 10.40 -7.03 -15.43
CA ALA A 265 11.35 -8.02 -14.94
C ALA A 265 10.83 -8.74 -13.69
N GLU A 266 11.18 -10.02 -13.51
CA GLU A 266 10.57 -10.89 -12.49
C GLU A 266 10.65 -10.31 -11.07
N ASP A 267 11.80 -9.77 -10.66
CA ASP A 267 11.97 -9.14 -9.35
C ASP A 267 11.06 -7.92 -9.13
N LEU A 268 10.85 -7.13 -10.19
CA LEU A 268 10.02 -5.94 -10.15
C LEU A 268 8.53 -6.33 -10.19
N ARG A 269 8.18 -7.41 -10.91
CA ARG A 269 6.83 -8.00 -10.90
C ARG A 269 6.48 -8.54 -9.52
N PHE A 270 7.39 -9.23 -8.83
CA PHE A 270 7.17 -9.67 -7.44
C PHE A 270 6.99 -8.48 -6.49
N THR A 271 7.85 -7.47 -6.62
CA THR A 271 7.76 -6.22 -5.83
C THR A 271 6.44 -5.50 -6.05
N HIS A 272 5.98 -5.43 -7.31
CA HIS A 272 4.69 -4.87 -7.67
C HIS A 272 3.52 -5.65 -7.03
N LEU A 273 3.54 -6.99 -7.09
CA LEU A 273 2.54 -7.84 -6.44
C LEU A 273 2.48 -7.60 -4.92
N ASP A 274 3.63 -7.47 -4.24
CA ASP A 274 3.67 -7.12 -2.82
C ASP A 274 3.10 -5.73 -2.53
N ALA A 275 3.36 -4.76 -3.41
CA ALA A 275 2.84 -3.41 -3.27
C ALA A 275 1.30 -3.39 -3.40
N VAL A 276 0.75 -4.09 -4.40
CA VAL A 276 -0.72 -4.27 -4.56
C VAL A 276 -1.30 -5.03 -3.36
N ARG A 277 -0.58 -6.02 -2.81
CA ARG A 277 -1.00 -6.77 -1.62
C ARG A 277 -1.18 -5.85 -0.42
N GLY A 278 -0.25 -4.91 -0.21
CA GLY A 278 -0.38 -3.88 0.82
C GLY A 278 -1.69 -3.09 0.70
N GLN A 279 -2.09 -2.72 -0.51
CA GLN A 279 -3.35 -2.01 -0.74
C GLN A 279 -4.59 -2.89 -0.49
N ARG A 280 -4.55 -4.17 -0.85
CA ARG A 280 -5.66 -5.11 -0.57
C ARG A 280 -5.84 -5.39 0.92
N VAL A 281 -4.75 -5.50 1.68
CA VAL A 281 -4.81 -5.64 3.14
C VAL A 281 -5.44 -4.39 3.77
N ALA A 282 -5.09 -3.19 3.28
CA ALA A 282 -5.74 -1.96 3.71
C ALA A 282 -7.25 -1.94 3.40
N ASP A 283 -7.65 -2.41 2.21
CA ASP A 283 -9.07 -2.51 1.80
C ASP A 283 -9.87 -3.41 2.75
N VAL A 284 -9.33 -4.60 3.05
CA VAL A 284 -9.97 -5.53 3.98
C VAL A 284 -10.11 -4.91 5.37
N ALA A 285 -9.07 -4.27 5.89
CA ALA A 285 -9.12 -3.63 7.21
C ALA A 285 -10.15 -2.48 7.28
N MET A 286 -10.26 -1.66 6.23
CA MET A 286 -11.29 -0.61 6.14
C MET A 286 -12.71 -1.19 5.99
N ALA A 287 -12.87 -2.29 5.25
CA ALA A 287 -14.15 -2.99 5.11
C ALA A 287 -14.59 -3.61 6.45
N VAL A 288 -13.67 -4.24 7.19
CA VAL A 288 -13.89 -4.72 8.55
C VAL A 288 -14.33 -3.57 9.46
N GLY A 289 -13.62 -2.44 9.42
CA GLY A 289 -14.00 -1.28 10.22
C GLY A 289 -15.42 -0.79 9.89
N SER A 290 -15.79 -0.74 8.62
CA SER A 290 -17.16 -0.39 8.21
C SER A 290 -18.19 -1.38 8.74
N ARG A 291 -17.87 -2.68 8.71
CA ARG A 291 -18.72 -3.73 9.28
C ARG A 291 -18.90 -3.61 10.79
N VAL A 292 -17.84 -3.32 11.55
CA VAL A 292 -17.92 -3.11 13.01
C VAL A 292 -18.92 -2.00 13.35
N ASN A 293 -18.91 -0.90 12.60
CA ASN A 293 -19.89 0.18 12.79
C ASN A 293 -21.32 -0.29 12.48
N ALA A 294 -21.51 -1.05 11.39
CA ALA A 294 -22.81 -1.56 11.00
C ALA A 294 -23.38 -2.54 12.05
N VAL A 295 -22.56 -3.47 12.56
CA VAL A 295 -22.94 -4.40 13.64
C VAL A 295 -23.35 -3.62 14.88
N THR A 296 -22.51 -2.68 15.32
CA THR A 296 -22.77 -1.89 16.54
C THR A 296 -24.06 -1.09 16.42
N THR A 297 -24.32 -0.50 15.24
CA THR A 297 -25.54 0.26 14.96
C THR A 297 -26.79 -0.62 14.97
N TYR A 298 -26.69 -1.82 14.39
CA TYR A 298 -27.78 -2.79 14.38
C TYR A 298 -28.08 -3.32 15.79
N ASP A 299 -27.05 -3.73 16.54
CA ASP A 299 -27.20 -4.24 17.90
C ASP A 299 -27.85 -3.21 18.84
N ALA A 300 -27.44 -1.94 18.74
CA ALA A 300 -28.06 -0.86 19.50
C ALA A 300 -29.57 -0.72 19.19
N ALA A 301 -29.96 -0.85 17.91
CA ALA A 301 -31.35 -0.80 17.51
C ALA A 301 -32.15 -2.01 18.02
N VAL A 302 -31.56 -3.22 17.98
CA VAL A 302 -32.16 -4.44 18.54
C VAL A 302 -32.38 -4.30 20.05
N VAL A 303 -31.40 -3.76 20.79
CA VAL A 303 -31.53 -3.50 22.23
C VAL A 303 -32.65 -2.50 22.50
N ALA A 304 -32.70 -1.38 21.77
CA ALA A 304 -33.76 -0.38 21.90
C ALA A 304 -35.15 -0.97 21.62
N TYR A 305 -35.29 -1.79 20.57
CA TYR A 305 -36.53 -2.45 20.23
C TYR A 305 -36.96 -3.44 21.31
N LYS A 306 -36.04 -4.25 21.85
CA LYS A 306 -36.34 -5.18 22.95
C LYS A 306 -36.77 -4.45 24.23
N ALA A 307 -36.19 -3.29 24.51
CA ALA A 307 -36.55 -2.48 25.67
C ALA A 307 -37.94 -1.84 25.51
N ASN A 308 -38.26 -1.31 24.33
CA ASN A 308 -39.58 -0.75 24.05
C ASN A 308 -39.97 -0.83 22.56
N PRO A 309 -40.65 -1.91 22.13
CA PRO A 309 -41.02 -2.10 20.72
C PRO A 309 -41.92 -0.99 20.15
N LYS A 310 -42.69 -0.29 21.01
CA LYS A 310 -43.61 0.77 20.59
C LYS A 310 -42.89 2.09 20.24
N LYS A 311 -41.64 2.25 20.67
CA LYS A 311 -40.84 3.46 20.47
C LYS A 311 -39.83 3.36 19.31
N VAL A 312 -39.66 2.18 18.73
CA VAL A 312 -38.71 1.94 17.64
C VAL A 312 -39.48 1.56 16.38
N ASN A 313 -39.19 2.26 15.28
CA ASN A 313 -39.79 1.95 14.00
C ASN A 313 -39.26 0.59 13.49
N PRO A 314 -40.12 -0.42 13.22
CA PRO A 314 -39.66 -1.70 12.67
C PRO A 314 -38.88 -1.55 11.36
N GLN A 315 -39.17 -0.52 10.56
CA GLN A 315 -38.42 -0.22 9.34
C GLN A 315 -36.97 0.15 9.65
N GLU A 316 -36.70 0.82 10.77
CA GLU A 316 -35.34 1.15 11.20
C GLU A 316 -34.48 -0.09 11.46
N LEU A 317 -35.08 -1.16 12.01
CA LEU A 317 -34.39 -2.44 12.19
C LEU A 317 -34.10 -3.11 10.85
N VAL A 318 -35.04 -3.06 9.92
CA VAL A 318 -34.87 -3.61 8.56
C VAL A 318 -33.73 -2.87 7.84
N ASP A 319 -33.74 -1.54 7.86
CA ASP A 319 -32.75 -0.71 7.18
C ASP A 319 -31.35 -0.90 7.78
N LYS A 320 -31.24 -0.95 9.12
CA LYS A 320 -29.96 -1.21 9.80
C LYS A 320 -29.44 -2.63 9.55
N CYS A 321 -30.31 -3.63 9.45
CA CYS A 321 -29.88 -4.98 9.08
C CYS A 321 -29.44 -5.05 7.61
N ALA A 322 -30.13 -4.36 6.70
CA ALA A 322 -29.71 -4.25 5.31
C ALA A 322 -28.33 -3.58 5.19
N ALA A 323 -28.07 -2.55 6.00
CA ALA A 323 -26.75 -1.91 6.07
C ALA A 323 -25.66 -2.87 6.59
N LEU A 324 -25.97 -3.72 7.58
CA LEU A 324 -25.07 -4.77 8.05
C LEU A 324 -24.75 -5.79 6.94
N VAL A 325 -25.78 -6.33 6.27
CA VAL A 325 -25.57 -7.28 5.16
C VAL A 325 -24.76 -6.66 4.01
N LYS A 326 -24.99 -5.37 3.70
CA LYS A 326 -24.18 -4.64 2.72
C LYS A 326 -22.72 -4.48 3.16
N ALA A 327 -22.46 -4.30 4.45
CA ALA A 327 -21.11 -4.27 4.98
C ALA A 327 -20.44 -5.65 4.90
N ASP A 328 -21.17 -6.74 5.13
CA ASP A 328 -20.69 -8.10 4.89
C ASP A 328 -20.31 -8.30 3.42
N ASP A 329 -21.15 -7.87 2.48
CA ASP A 329 -20.87 -7.94 1.05
C ASP A 329 -19.59 -7.20 0.67
N THR A 330 -19.37 -6.02 1.26
CA THR A 330 -18.16 -5.23 1.03
C THR A 330 -16.91 -5.91 1.59
N TRP A 331 -17.03 -6.53 2.78
CA TRP A 331 -15.95 -7.30 3.38
C TRP A 331 -15.59 -8.54 2.55
N ILE A 332 -16.59 -9.32 2.14
CA ILE A 332 -16.44 -10.49 1.27
C ILE A 332 -15.78 -10.07 -0.05
N ALA A 333 -16.27 -9.02 -0.71
CA ALA A 333 -15.70 -8.55 -1.97
C ALA A 333 -14.23 -8.11 -1.84
N SER A 334 -13.85 -7.53 -0.69
CA SER A 334 -12.47 -7.14 -0.43
C SER A 334 -11.56 -8.37 -0.22
N LEU A 335 -12.05 -9.38 0.52
CA LEU A 335 -11.34 -10.65 0.72
C LEU A 335 -11.21 -11.47 -0.57
N THR A 336 -12.23 -11.46 -1.44
CA THR A 336 -12.16 -12.10 -2.76
C THR A 336 -11.01 -11.52 -3.58
N LYS A 337 -10.92 -10.19 -3.68
CA LYS A 337 -9.80 -9.52 -4.39
C LYS A 337 -8.44 -9.82 -3.77
N GLN A 338 -8.37 -9.94 -2.44
CA GLN A 338 -7.13 -10.34 -1.77
C GLN A 338 -6.75 -11.79 -2.09
N GLY A 339 -7.73 -12.71 -2.11
CA GLY A 339 -7.53 -14.11 -2.50
C GLY A 339 -7.06 -14.27 -3.94
N GLU A 340 -7.70 -13.56 -4.88
CA GLU A 340 -7.29 -13.55 -6.29
C GLU A 340 -5.83 -13.08 -6.46
N LEU A 341 -5.41 -12.06 -5.72
CA LEU A 341 -4.02 -11.61 -5.74
C LEU A 341 -3.06 -12.63 -5.12
N ALA A 342 -3.44 -13.28 -4.02
CA ALA A 342 -2.64 -14.31 -3.40
C ALA A 342 -2.44 -15.51 -4.36
N ASP A 343 -3.51 -15.95 -5.03
CA ASP A 343 -3.43 -17.02 -6.04
C ASP A 343 -2.51 -16.62 -7.21
N ARG A 344 -2.63 -15.38 -7.71
CA ARG A 344 -1.73 -14.85 -8.76
C ARG A 344 -0.26 -14.78 -8.31
N THR A 345 -0.03 -14.43 -7.05
CA THR A 345 1.32 -14.35 -6.47
C THR A 345 1.95 -15.73 -6.34
N LEU A 346 1.18 -16.72 -5.85
CA LEU A 346 1.62 -18.11 -5.79
C LEU A 346 1.92 -18.66 -7.19
N ALA A 347 1.05 -18.41 -8.17
CA ALA A 347 1.26 -18.84 -9.54
C ALA A 347 2.54 -18.23 -10.14
N PHE A 348 2.78 -16.93 -9.91
CA PHE A 348 4.03 -16.28 -10.32
C PHE A 348 5.26 -16.92 -9.65
N VAL A 349 5.23 -17.17 -8.35
CA VAL A 349 6.33 -17.82 -7.63
C VAL A 349 6.62 -19.22 -8.17
N GLN A 350 5.58 -20.01 -8.47
CA GLN A 350 5.72 -21.34 -9.05
C GLN A 350 6.31 -21.29 -10.47
N GLU A 351 5.87 -20.32 -11.29
CA GLU A 351 6.43 -20.08 -12.62
C GLU A 351 7.91 -19.68 -12.56
N SER A 352 8.26 -18.74 -11.67
CA SER A 352 9.64 -18.30 -11.47
C SER A 352 10.53 -19.40 -10.90
N LYS A 353 10.03 -20.21 -9.96
CA LYS A 353 10.75 -21.38 -9.42
C LYS A 353 11.11 -22.41 -10.49
N ALA A 354 10.26 -22.59 -11.50
CA ALA A 354 10.56 -23.48 -12.61
C ALA A 354 11.75 -23.01 -13.46
N LYS A 355 12.04 -21.70 -13.45
CA LYS A 355 13.18 -21.09 -14.16
C LYS A 355 14.42 -20.93 -13.27
N ASP A 356 14.21 -20.63 -11.98
CA ASP A 356 15.24 -20.43 -10.98
C ASP A 356 14.82 -21.04 -9.63
N PRO A 357 15.48 -22.14 -9.17
CA PRO A 357 15.16 -22.80 -7.92
C PRO A 357 15.22 -21.91 -6.66
N ALA A 358 15.92 -20.76 -6.70
CA ALA A 358 16.01 -19.84 -5.57
C ALA A 358 14.64 -19.29 -5.12
N TRP A 359 13.66 -19.25 -6.02
CA TRP A 359 12.28 -18.86 -5.69
C TRP A 359 11.55 -19.87 -4.78
N GLY A 360 12.13 -21.04 -4.52
CA GLY A 360 11.55 -22.03 -3.60
C GLY A 360 11.35 -21.50 -2.18
N GLU A 361 12.15 -20.54 -1.73
CA GLU A 361 12.03 -19.96 -0.38
C GLU A 361 10.76 -19.14 -0.17
N VAL A 362 10.18 -18.57 -1.24
CA VAL A 362 8.99 -17.72 -1.17
C VAL A 362 7.69 -18.45 -1.51
N GLU A 363 7.75 -19.71 -1.93
CA GLU A 363 6.58 -20.53 -2.27
C GLU A 363 5.71 -20.84 -1.04
N ALA A 364 6.30 -21.33 0.05
CA ALA A 364 5.54 -21.64 1.27
C ALA A 364 4.87 -20.40 1.89
N PRO A 365 5.55 -19.23 1.99
CA PRO A 365 4.88 -17.98 2.36
C PRO A 365 3.74 -17.58 1.43
N ALA A 366 3.90 -17.74 0.10
CA ALA A 366 2.83 -17.43 -0.86
C ALA A 366 1.62 -18.37 -0.70
N GLN A 367 1.87 -19.67 -0.49
CA GLN A 367 0.80 -20.64 -0.20
C GLN A 367 0.06 -20.31 1.10
N ALA A 368 0.78 -19.95 2.16
CA ALA A 368 0.16 -19.55 3.43
C ALA A 368 -0.73 -18.30 3.29
N GLN A 369 -0.40 -17.38 2.37
CA GLN A 369 -1.26 -16.23 2.06
C GLN A 369 -2.57 -16.66 1.37
N VAL A 370 -2.49 -17.60 0.42
CA VAL A 370 -3.67 -18.20 -0.22
C VAL A 370 -4.56 -18.88 0.81
N ASP A 371 -3.98 -19.69 1.68
CA ASP A 371 -4.72 -20.44 2.69
C ASP A 371 -5.41 -19.51 3.70
N THR A 372 -4.72 -18.45 4.13
CA THR A 372 -5.27 -17.42 5.01
C THR A 372 -6.43 -16.69 4.33
N ALA A 373 -6.26 -16.24 3.08
CA ALA A 373 -7.31 -15.55 2.36
C ALA A 373 -8.57 -16.41 2.16
N LYS A 374 -8.40 -17.71 1.88
CA LYS A 374 -9.52 -18.67 1.75
C LYS A 374 -10.25 -18.87 3.08
N LYS A 375 -9.50 -18.99 4.17
CA LYS A 375 -10.08 -19.11 5.52
C LYS A 375 -10.88 -17.86 5.88
N ASP A 376 -10.29 -16.68 5.73
CA ASP A 376 -10.94 -15.42 6.07
C ASP A 376 -12.21 -15.19 5.22
N LEU A 377 -12.17 -15.56 3.94
CA LEU A 377 -13.33 -15.49 3.05
C LEU A 377 -14.47 -16.41 3.51
N ALA A 378 -14.15 -17.65 3.90
CA ALA A 378 -15.13 -18.59 4.43
C ALA A 378 -15.76 -18.09 5.74
N GLU A 379 -14.95 -17.50 6.64
CA GLU A 379 -15.43 -16.89 7.88
C GLU A 379 -16.36 -15.70 7.60
N ALA A 380 -16.01 -14.83 6.66
CA ALA A 380 -16.85 -13.69 6.26
C ALA A 380 -18.18 -14.15 5.64
N GLN A 381 -18.17 -15.18 4.81
CA GLN A 381 -19.39 -15.78 4.24
C GLN A 381 -20.28 -16.39 5.32
N ALA A 382 -19.69 -17.09 6.30
CA ALA A 382 -20.43 -17.65 7.43
C ALA A 382 -21.04 -16.55 8.32
N ALA A 383 -20.29 -15.46 8.56
CA ALA A 383 -20.77 -14.30 9.31
C ALA A 383 -21.99 -13.66 8.63
N LYS A 384 -21.92 -13.42 7.31
CA LYS A 384 -23.06 -12.93 6.53
C LYS A 384 -24.31 -13.80 6.70
N VAL A 385 -24.16 -15.12 6.60
CA VAL A 385 -25.28 -16.06 6.77
C VAL A 385 -25.84 -15.98 8.20
N ALA A 386 -25.00 -15.79 9.22
CA ALA A 386 -25.44 -15.62 10.59
C ALA A 386 -26.21 -14.30 10.79
N ASP A 387 -25.72 -13.21 10.20
CA ASP A 387 -26.33 -11.87 10.29
C ASP A 387 -27.69 -11.84 9.57
N GLN A 388 -27.79 -12.44 8.38
CA GLN A 388 -29.05 -12.60 7.66
C GLN A 388 -30.10 -13.39 8.46
N LYS A 389 -29.70 -14.36 9.28
CA LYS A 389 -30.63 -15.14 10.13
C LYS A 389 -31.23 -14.33 11.25
N VAL A 390 -30.56 -13.28 11.71
CA VAL A 390 -31.04 -12.41 12.79
C VAL A 390 -31.75 -11.16 12.28
N CYS A 391 -31.70 -10.89 10.97
CA CYS A 391 -32.50 -9.83 10.37
C CYS A 391 -34.00 -10.09 10.52
N PRO A 392 -34.82 -9.04 10.76
CA PRO A 392 -36.27 -9.18 10.77
C PRO A 392 -36.78 -9.79 9.46
N LYS A 393 -37.56 -10.88 9.55
CA LYS A 393 -38.28 -11.41 8.40
C LYS A 393 -39.42 -10.46 8.08
N VAL A 394 -39.40 -9.84 6.90
CA VAL A 394 -40.46 -8.94 6.48
C VAL A 394 -41.72 -9.76 6.20
N SER A 395 -42.67 -9.78 7.16
CA SER A 395 -44.05 -10.16 6.88
C SER A 395 -44.92 -8.94 7.16
N TYR A 396 -45.22 -8.19 6.10
CA TYR A 396 -46.21 -7.13 6.18
C TYR A 396 -47.58 -7.80 6.30
N LYS A 397 -48.10 -7.95 7.53
CA LYS A 397 -49.55 -8.03 7.70
C LYS A 397 -50.08 -6.64 7.38
N GLN A 398 -50.56 -6.45 6.15
CA GLN A 398 -51.46 -5.35 5.83
C GLN A 398 -52.59 -5.38 6.87
N LYS A 399 -52.72 -4.29 7.63
CA LYS A 399 -53.88 -4.04 8.47
C LYS A 399 -54.89 -3.25 7.67
#